data_AF-A0A7G9WGT7-F1
#
_entry.id   AF-A0A7G9WGT7-F1
#
_cell.length_a   1.000
_cell.length_b   1.000
_cell.length_c   1.000
_cell.angle_alpha   90.00
_cell.angle_beta   90.00
_cell.angle_gamma   90.00
#
_symmetry.space_group_name_H-M   'P 1'
#
loop_
_entity.id
_entity.type
_entity.pdbx_description
1 polymer ?
#
loop_
_entity_poly.entity_id
_entity_poly.type
_entity_poly.pdbx_seq_one_letter_code
_entity_poly.pdbx_strand_id
1 'polypeptide(L)' 'MNNFLTCASRNSDNTCRKLMVPCSGNECPFCQTEAEAAASKEKSDARLRSLGEIGQRYISEKYYEGSHPWMNGGVKG' A
#
# COMPACT_ATOMS: atom_id res chain seq x y z
N MET A 1 3.27 -0.64 -19.85
CA MET A 1 3.41 -0.03 -18.50
C MET A 1 2.00 0.16 -17.95
N ASN A 2 1.54 -0.74 -17.08
CA ASN A 2 0.14 -0.77 -16.65
C ASN A 2 -0.06 0.14 -15.43
N ASN A 3 -0.63 1.31 -15.69
CA ASN A 3 -1.02 2.36 -14.74
C ASN A 3 -2.21 1.90 -13.88
N PHE A 4 -1.96 1.10 -12.84
CA PHE A 4 -2.92 0.88 -11.77
C PHE A 4 -2.76 1.93 -10.68
N LEU A 5 -3.22 3.14 -10.95
CA LEU A 5 -3.59 4.10 -9.90
C LEU A 5 -5.08 4.39 -10.04
N THR A 6 -5.90 3.53 -9.42
CA THR A 6 -7.28 3.86 -9.04
C THR A 6 -7.23 4.98 -8.02
N CYS A 7 -7.20 6.22 -8.49
CA CYS A 7 -7.19 7.41 -7.64
C CYS A 7 -8.61 7.78 -7.24
N ALA A 8 -8.91 7.77 -5.93
CA ALA A 8 -10.22 8.18 -5.41
C ALA A 8 -10.46 9.71 -5.49
N SER A 9 -9.47 10.51 -5.88
CA SER A 9 -9.57 11.97 -5.96
C SER A 9 -8.62 12.53 -7.02
N ARG A 10 -9.16 13.14 -8.08
CA ARG A 10 -8.37 13.79 -9.14
C ARG A 10 -7.94 15.19 -8.66
N ASN A 11 -6.64 15.42 -8.50
CA ASN A 11 -6.11 16.76 -8.26
C ASN A 11 -6.18 17.62 -9.54
N SER A 12 -6.11 18.95 -9.37
CA SER A 12 -6.14 19.92 -10.49
C SER A 12 -5.01 19.76 -11.50
N ASP A 13 -3.90 19.12 -11.11
CA ASP A 13 -2.74 18.85 -11.96
C ASP A 13 -2.80 17.46 -12.63
N ASN A 14 -3.94 16.76 -12.57
CA ASN A 14 -4.13 15.39 -13.07
C ASN A 14 -3.18 14.35 -12.46
N THR A 15 -2.49 14.66 -11.35
CA THR A 15 -1.65 13.69 -10.65
C THR A 15 -2.42 13.03 -9.53
N CYS A 16 -2.24 11.71 -9.38
CA CYS A 16 -2.72 11.02 -8.20
C CYS A 16 -1.71 11.18 -7.08
N ARG A 17 -2.10 11.89 -6.02
CA ARG A 17 -1.29 12.03 -4.81
C ARG A 17 -2.16 11.66 -3.62
N LYS A 18 -1.53 11.09 -2.59
CA LYS A 18 -2.18 10.89 -1.29
C LYS A 18 -2.65 12.25 -0.78
N LEU A 19 -3.93 12.35 -0.42
CA LEU A 19 -4.48 13.57 0.16
C LEU A 19 -3.77 13.82 1.51
N MET A 20 -3.01 14.92 1.58
CA MET A 20 -2.32 15.38 2.79
C MET A 20 -2.98 16.64 3.31
N VAL A 21 -4.25 16.55 3.73
CA VAL A 21 -4.94 17.65 4.39
C VAL A 21 -5.07 17.34 5.89
N PRO A 22 -4.91 18.35 6.76
CA PRO A 22 -5.26 18.18 8.17
C PRO A 22 -6.76 17.89 8.23
N CYS A 23 -7.13 16.79 8.88
CA CYS A 23 -8.54 16.46 8.99
C CYS A 23 -9.21 17.38 10.01
N SER A 24 -10.38 17.92 9.66
CA SER A 24 -11.15 18.81 10.53
C SER A 24 -11.86 17.99 11.61
N GLY A 25 -11.16 17.68 12.70
CA GLY A 25 -11.68 16.92 13.83
C GLY A 25 -10.68 15.90 14.38
N ASN A 26 -10.95 15.37 15.57
CA ASN A 26 -10.08 14.37 16.22
C ASN A 26 -10.19 12.97 15.58
N GLU A 27 -11.29 12.68 14.89
CA GLU A 27 -11.56 11.39 14.28
C GLU A 27 -11.87 11.58 12.80
N CYS A 28 -11.02 11.02 11.95
CA CYS A 28 -11.13 11.14 10.51
C CYS A 28 -11.25 9.74 9.90
N PRO A 29 -12.42 9.32 9.40
CA PRO A 29 -12.60 7.97 8.86
C PRO A 29 -11.74 7.69 7.61
N PHE A 30 -11.18 8.74 7.01
CA PHE A 30 -10.31 8.66 5.84
C PHE A 30 -8.81 8.73 6.18
N CYS A 31 -8.44 9.19 7.36
CA CYS A 31 -7.05 9.23 7.80
C CYS A 31 -6.79 8.09 8.78
N GLN A 32 -5.92 7.18 8.40
CA GLN A 32 -5.42 6.17 9.32
C GLN A 32 -4.34 6.78 10.20
N THR A 33 -4.40 6.49 11.50
CA THR A 33 -3.27 6.63 12.40
C THR A 33 -2.11 5.75 11.94
N GLU A 34 -0.89 6.03 12.40
CA GLU A 34 0.27 5.20 12.07
C GLU A 34 0.07 3.73 12.49
N ALA A 35 -0.59 3.51 13.64
CA ALA A 35 -0.91 2.18 14.13
C ALA A 35 -1.90 1.45 13.21
N GLU A 36 -2.96 2.13 12.75
CA GLU A 36 -3.94 1.55 11.82
C GLU A 36 -3.31 1.26 10.44
N ALA A 37 -2.45 2.15 9.97
CA ALA A 37 -1.71 1.96 8.72
C ALA A 37 -0.78 0.75 8.81
N ALA A 38 -0.05 0.60 9.93
CA ALA A 38 0.82 -0.55 10.17
C ALA A 38 0.03 -1.87 10.27
N ALA A 39 -1.09 -1.88 10.99
CA ALA A 39 -1.96 -3.05 11.09
C ALA A 39 -2.58 -3.44 9.73
N SER A 40 -3.01 -2.44 8.95
CA SER A 40 -3.53 -2.63 7.60
C SER A 40 -2.45 -3.22 6.66
N LYS A 41 -1.22 -2.71 6.76
CA LYS A 41 -0.07 -3.22 6.01
C LYS A 41 0.24 -4.66 6.37
N GLU A 42 0.34 -4.98 7.66
CA GLU A 42 0.65 -6.34 8.11
C GLU A 42 -0.42 -7.36 7.70
N LYS A 43 -1.70 -6.98 7.76
CA LYS A 43 -2.81 -7.80 7.25
C LYS A 43 -2.66 -8.11 5.75
N SER A 44 -2.20 -7.13 4.98
CA SER A 44 -1.97 -7.31 3.54
C SER A 44 -0.76 -8.19 3.28
N ASP A 45 0.34 -7.96 3.99
CA ASP A 45 1.57 -8.74 3.87
C ASP A 45 1.34 -10.21 4.27
N ALA A 46 0.56 -10.48 5.32
CA ALA A 46 0.18 -11.83 5.72
C ALA A 46 -0.58 -12.58 4.62
N ARG A 47 -1.47 -11.89 3.89
CA ARG A 47 -2.17 -12.47 2.74
C ARG A 47 -1.20 -12.81 1.62
N LEU A 48 -0.27 -11.90 1.30
CA LEU A 48 0.75 -12.14 0.27
C LEU A 48 1.66 -13.33 0.62
N ARG A 49 2.08 -13.43 1.89
CA ARG A 49 2.86 -14.58 2.40
C ARG A 49 2.12 -15.91 2.29
N SER A 50 0.79 -15.91 2.39
CA SER A 50 -0.03 -17.12 2.31
C SER A 50 -0.19 -17.69 0.89
N LEU A 51 0.20 -16.93 -0.15
CA LEU A 51 0.14 -17.40 -1.52
C LEU A 51 1.23 -18.45 -1.80
N GLY A 52 0.98 -19.34 -2.76
CA GLY A 52 2.02 -20.25 -3.27
C GLY A 52 3.13 -19.49 -4.01
N GLU A 53 4.29 -20.13 -4.16
CA GLU A 53 5.51 -19.54 -4.75
C GLU A 53 5.26 -18.85 -6.10
N ILE A 54 4.52 -19.51 -7.00
CA ILE A 54 4.19 -18.96 -8.33
C ILE A 54 3.40 -17.64 -8.20
N GLY A 55 2.46 -17.57 -7.26
CA GLY A 55 1.65 -16.38 -7.02
C GLY A 55 2.46 -15.25 -6.42
N GLN A 56 3.32 -15.55 -5.45
CA GLN A 56 4.23 -14.56 -4.85
C GLN A 56 5.19 -14.00 -5.89
N ARG A 57 5.82 -14.85 -6.71
CA ARG A 57 6.73 -14.45 -7.79
C ARG A 57 6.04 -13.55 -8.83
N TYR A 58 4.85 -13.92 -9.27
CA TYR A 58 4.09 -13.10 -10.22
C TYR A 58 3.83 -11.69 -9.67
N ILE A 59 3.44 -11.59 -8.40
CA ILE A 59 3.18 -10.29 -7.76
C ILE A 59 4.48 -9.50 -7.58
N SER A 60 5.57 -10.15 -7.15
CA SER A 60 6.86 -9.49 -6.96
C SER A 60 7.39 -8.91 -8.26
N GLU A 61 7.36 -9.68 -9.34
CA GLU A 61 7.82 -9.24 -10.67
C GLU A 61 6.95 -8.10 -11.21
N LYS A 62 5.63 -8.18 -11.01
CA LYS A 62 4.69 -7.21 -11.58
C LYS A 62 4.68 -5.86 -10.85
N TYR A 63 4.83 -5.87 -9.54
CA TYR A 63 4.59 -4.68 -8.69
C TYR A 63 5.79 -4.24 -7.86
N TYR A 64 6.81 -5.09 -7.70
CA TYR A 64 7.89 -4.86 -6.73
C TYR A 64 9.28 -5.18 -7.30
N GLU A 65 9.45 -5.16 -8.63
CA GLU A 65 10.74 -5.36 -9.30
C GLU A 65 11.44 -6.68 -8.91
N GLY A 66 10.66 -7.72 -8.62
CA GLY A 66 11.14 -9.03 -8.16
C GLY A 66 11.42 -9.11 -6.65
N SER A 67 11.33 -7.99 -5.92
CA SER A 67 11.47 -7.99 -4.47
C SER A 67 10.20 -8.51 -3.77
N HIS A 68 10.37 -9.13 -2.60
CA HIS A 68 9.29 -9.67 -1.77
C HIS A 68 9.20 -8.88 -0.45
N PRO A 69 8.71 -7.63 -0.45
CA PRO A 69 8.71 -6.76 0.72
C PRO A 69 7.83 -7.26 1.86
N TRP A 70 6.93 -8.22 1.61
CA TRP A 70 6.12 -8.88 2.63
C TRP A 70 6.83 -10.05 3.33
N MET A 71 7.97 -10.53 2.82
CA MET A 71 8.75 -11.63 3.43
C MET A 71 9.69 -11.12 4.52
N ASN A 72 10.28 -9.95 4.31
CA ASN A 72 11.10 -9.27 5.31
C ASN A 72 10.16 -8.36 6.09
N GLY A 73 9.74 -8.75 7.29
CA GLY A 73 8.86 -7.93 8.13
C GLY A 73 9.43 -6.55 8.46
N GLY A 74 9.31 -5.61 7.51
CA GLY A 74 9.77 -4.23 7.64
C GLY A 74 11.22 -4.10 8.10
N VAL A 75 12.21 -4.58 7.34
CA VAL A 75 13.60 -4.21 7.62
C VAL A 75 13.81 -2.77 7.12
N LYS A 76 13.86 -1.83 8.08
CA LYS A 76 14.48 -0.51 7.90
C LYS A 76 15.96 -0.73 7.59
N GLY A 77 16.38 -0.36 6.39
CA GLY A 77 17.76 -0.06 6.03
C GLY A 77 17.87 1.42 5.73
#